data_AF-A0A0K6HZY5-F1
#
_entry.id   AF-A0A0K6HZY5-F1
#
_cell.length_a   1.000
_cell.length_b   1.000
_cell.length_c   1.000
_cell.angle_alpha   90.00
_cell.angle_beta   90.00
_cell.angle_gamma   90.00
#
_symmetry.space_group_name_H-M   'P 1'
#
loop_
_entity.id
_entity.type
_entity.pdbx_description
1 polymer ?
#
loop_
_entity_poly.entity_id
_entity_poly.type
_entity_poly.pdbx_seq_one_letter_code
_entity_poly.pdbx_strand_id
1 'polypeptide(L)'
;MRPDTAPLTPPACDLRSMPFMPLDVTRLMDSDFFALSTPVEFKAAVALWAKSWLQVPAASLPDDDRVLAFLAGGLTLMRWRKVRDVALRGWITCSDGRMYHPLIAELALDAWDRVQHLQRDEQPTRRASSSAERMRRLRARRKAMEPGGPVAPDPAAPPAVAAGDAAHVTPDVTPDVTRGDATLVTDATSHVTPPPQHPAKGEEEGEGGYGAQPVTLAAPSQRHLPVLAAMPAPAGADAPLPPPGSSGICQPKAGKLRLTPDEQQLCDAVWAQYGAAYQSRYDAPPLRDSRARHQVAELVRRLGVQAPDVATHYVRSNHDWYVRKGHDVGTLLGDVQKLRAEWMATQKRAGQRAAPVCPPEFRSGAPPARPSEAVQAALESLAQKLRVTPPRAAGG
;
A
#
# COMPACT_ATOMS: atom_id res chain seq x y z
N MET A 1 -28.64 26.02 37.87
CA MET A 1 -27.77 27.07 37.29
C MET A 1 -27.52 26.77 35.82
N ARG A 2 -27.03 27.74 35.04
CA ARG A 2 -26.23 27.42 33.84
C ARG A 2 -24.80 27.10 34.30
N PRO A 3 -24.05 26.22 33.63
CA PRO A 3 -22.64 26.02 33.94
C PRO A 3 -21.81 27.22 33.48
N ASP A 4 -20.90 27.69 34.34
CA ASP A 4 -20.06 28.87 34.06
C ASP A 4 -18.81 28.54 33.22
N THR A 5 -18.53 27.27 32.97
CA THR A 5 -17.37 26.80 32.20
C THR A 5 -17.54 27.11 30.70
N ALA A 6 -16.54 27.77 30.10
CA ALA A 6 -16.47 27.97 28.65
C ALA A 6 -16.34 26.62 27.90
N PRO A 7 -16.80 26.51 26.64
CA PRO A 7 -16.59 25.32 25.82
C PRO A 7 -15.10 25.06 25.60
N LEU A 8 -14.68 23.78 25.71
CA LEU A 8 -13.26 23.41 25.70
C LEU A 8 -12.63 23.36 24.30
N THR A 9 -13.43 23.40 23.23
CA THR A 9 -12.95 23.54 21.84
C THR A 9 -13.68 24.68 21.13
N PRO A 10 -13.05 25.35 20.13
CA PRO A 10 -13.70 26.41 19.36
C PRO A 10 -14.95 25.91 18.63
N PRO A 11 -15.99 26.74 18.47
CA PRO A 11 -17.26 26.31 17.85
C PRO A 11 -17.13 25.85 16.39
N ALA A 12 -16.03 26.24 15.71
CA ALA A 12 -15.70 25.85 14.35
C ALA A 12 -14.77 24.62 14.25
N CYS A 13 -14.41 23.96 15.36
CA CYS A 13 -13.53 22.80 15.38
C CYS A 13 -14.21 21.58 14.75
N ASP A 14 -13.77 21.18 13.56
CA ASP A 14 -14.38 20.12 12.75
C ASP A 14 -13.32 19.08 12.32
N LEU A 15 -13.31 17.94 13.03
CA LEU A 15 -12.38 16.84 12.78
C LEU A 15 -13.01 15.69 11.98
N ARG A 16 -14.15 15.90 11.32
CA ARG A 16 -14.83 14.86 10.52
C ARG A 16 -14.03 14.42 9.29
N SER A 17 -13.06 15.21 8.85
CA SER A 17 -12.05 14.86 7.84
C SER A 17 -10.94 13.94 8.37
N MET A 18 -10.78 13.82 9.69
CA MET A 18 -9.79 12.99 10.37
C MET A 18 -10.46 11.78 11.04
N PRO A 19 -10.71 10.68 10.32
CA PRO A 19 -11.45 9.52 10.85
C PRO A 19 -10.69 8.72 11.92
N PHE A 20 -9.40 9.03 12.15
CA PHE A 20 -8.59 8.48 13.21
C PHE A 20 -8.54 9.43 14.40
N MET A 21 -9.08 8.99 15.54
CA MET A 21 -8.88 9.66 16.83
C MET A 21 -7.58 9.12 17.45
N PRO A 22 -6.59 9.97 17.80
CA PRO A 22 -5.44 9.52 18.58
C PRO A 22 -5.91 9.08 19.96
N LEU A 23 -5.41 7.94 20.43
CA LEU A 23 -5.76 7.38 21.74
C LEU A 23 -4.47 6.91 22.40
N ASP A 24 -4.09 7.56 23.50
CA ASP A 24 -2.95 7.15 24.30
C ASP A 24 -3.29 5.84 25.03
N VAL A 25 -2.67 4.75 24.59
CA VAL A 25 -2.91 3.40 25.11
C VAL A 25 -2.40 3.28 26.55
N THR A 26 -1.26 3.88 26.88
CA THR A 26 -0.69 3.86 28.24
C THR A 26 -1.60 4.61 29.20
N ARG A 27 -1.94 5.88 28.88
CA ARG A 27 -2.85 6.71 29.69
C ARG A 27 -4.25 6.10 29.84
N LEU A 28 -4.70 5.27 28.90
CA LEU A 28 -5.97 4.56 29.00
C LEU A 28 -5.86 3.29 29.89
N MET A 29 -4.89 2.42 29.64
CA MET A 29 -4.75 1.15 30.35
C MET A 29 -4.35 1.34 31.82
N ASP A 30 -3.53 2.36 32.12
CA ASP A 30 -3.09 2.67 33.48
C ASP A 30 -4.11 3.52 34.27
N SER A 31 -5.30 3.79 33.72
CA SER A 31 -6.30 4.65 34.37
C SER A 31 -7.23 3.91 35.33
N ASP A 32 -7.64 4.59 36.41
CA ASP A 32 -8.75 4.19 37.29
C ASP A 32 -10.00 3.78 36.50
N PHE A 33 -10.26 4.44 35.36
CA PHE A 33 -11.40 4.15 34.52
C PHE A 33 -11.33 2.73 33.93
N PHE A 34 -10.17 2.29 33.46
CA PHE A 34 -9.99 0.93 32.98
C PHE A 34 -10.04 -0.11 34.11
N ALA A 35 -9.50 0.23 35.29
CA ALA A 35 -9.51 -0.65 36.46
C ALA A 35 -10.90 -0.84 37.10
N LEU A 36 -11.78 0.17 37.03
CA LEU A 36 -13.07 0.18 37.75
C LEU A 36 -14.31 -0.04 36.87
N SER A 37 -14.24 0.14 35.55
CA SER A 37 -15.42 0.06 34.68
C SER A 37 -15.77 -1.38 34.27
N THR A 38 -17.07 -1.69 34.20
CA THR A 38 -17.50 -2.97 33.60
C THR A 38 -17.31 -2.96 32.08
N PRO A 39 -17.21 -4.11 31.40
CA PRO A 39 -17.05 -4.16 29.94
C PRO A 39 -18.15 -3.46 29.13
N VAL A 40 -19.33 -3.22 29.73
CA VAL A 40 -20.43 -2.47 29.09
C VAL A 40 -20.23 -0.96 29.25
N GLU A 41 -19.76 -0.50 30.40
CA GLU A 41 -19.40 0.91 30.67
C GLU A 41 -18.16 1.32 29.87
N PHE A 42 -17.12 0.47 29.84
CA PHE A 42 -15.93 0.69 29.03
C PHE A 42 -16.28 0.87 27.54
N LYS A 43 -17.11 -0.05 26.99
CA LYS A 43 -17.61 0.06 25.62
C LYS A 43 -18.42 1.33 25.40
N ALA A 44 -19.28 1.71 26.36
CA ALA A 44 -20.10 2.92 26.27
C ALA A 44 -19.22 4.19 26.24
N ALA A 45 -18.24 4.32 27.14
CA ALA A 45 -17.33 5.46 27.19
C ALA A 45 -16.49 5.58 25.92
N VAL A 46 -15.84 4.49 25.47
CA VAL A 46 -15.03 4.49 24.25
C VAL A 46 -15.87 4.84 23.01
N ALA A 47 -17.12 4.38 22.95
CA ALA A 47 -18.05 4.77 21.90
C ALA A 47 -18.38 6.28 21.96
N LEU A 48 -18.67 6.82 23.15
CA LEU A 48 -18.95 8.25 23.35
C LEU A 48 -17.74 9.14 23.03
N TRP A 49 -16.54 8.74 23.44
CA TRP A 49 -15.28 9.39 23.08
C TRP A 49 -15.13 9.48 21.55
N ALA A 50 -15.20 8.34 20.85
CA ALA A 50 -15.10 8.28 19.40
C ALA A 50 -16.25 9.01 18.66
N LYS A 51 -17.45 9.10 19.26
CA LYS A 51 -18.58 9.88 18.71
C LYS A 51 -18.43 11.38 18.91
N SER A 52 -17.76 11.81 19.97
CA SER A 52 -17.47 13.22 20.27
C SER A 52 -16.40 13.81 19.34
N TRP A 53 -15.42 13.00 18.94
CA TRP A 53 -14.41 13.36 17.92
C TRP A 53 -15.06 13.77 16.59
N LEU A 54 -16.18 13.13 16.24
CA LEU A 54 -16.92 13.35 15.00
C LEU A 54 -18.06 14.38 15.12
N GLN A 55 -18.23 15.01 16.29
CA GLN A 55 -19.15 16.15 16.43
C GLN A 55 -18.53 17.44 15.89
N VAL A 56 -19.39 18.44 15.65
CA VAL A 56 -18.99 19.84 15.60
C VAL A 56 -19.75 20.55 16.73
N PRO A 57 -19.06 21.17 17.72
CA PRO A 57 -17.60 21.18 17.89
C PRO A 57 -17.04 19.79 18.23
N ALA A 58 -15.81 19.48 17.79
CA ALA A 58 -15.16 18.23 18.17
C ALA A 58 -14.89 18.16 19.68
N ALA A 59 -14.82 16.94 20.23
CA ALA A 59 -14.78 16.64 21.67
C ALA A 59 -16.04 17.00 22.47
N SER A 60 -17.13 17.42 21.82
CA SER A 60 -18.42 17.72 22.47
C SER A 60 -19.45 16.58 22.31
N LEU A 61 -20.44 16.55 23.18
CA LEU A 61 -21.64 15.71 23.11
C LEU A 61 -22.90 16.49 23.55
N PRO A 62 -24.09 16.16 23.02
CA PRO A 62 -25.35 16.70 23.54
C PRO A 62 -25.69 16.09 24.91
N ASP A 63 -26.09 16.91 25.89
CA ASP A 63 -26.59 16.45 27.21
C ASP A 63 -28.06 15.99 27.11
N ASP A 64 -28.29 14.94 26.33
CA ASP A 64 -29.62 14.31 26.15
C ASP A 64 -29.51 12.79 26.24
N ASP A 65 -30.03 12.24 27.35
CA ASP A 65 -30.01 10.83 27.73
C ASP A 65 -30.45 9.89 26.58
N ARG A 66 -31.37 10.32 25.70
CA ARG A 66 -31.84 9.53 24.56
C ARG A 66 -30.80 9.44 23.44
N VAL A 67 -30.13 10.55 23.17
CA VAL A 67 -29.09 10.64 22.14
C VAL A 67 -27.81 9.95 22.64
N LEU A 68 -27.44 10.16 23.90
CA LEU A 68 -26.28 9.52 24.53
C LEU A 68 -26.43 7.99 24.58
N ALA A 69 -27.61 7.46 24.95
CA ALA A 69 -27.89 6.02 24.92
C ALA A 69 -27.70 5.39 23.52
N PHE A 70 -28.07 6.11 22.46
CA PHE A 70 -27.84 5.69 21.08
C PHE A 70 -26.35 5.77 20.69
N LEU A 71 -25.68 6.89 20.98
CA LEU A 71 -24.26 7.10 20.69
C LEU A 71 -23.34 6.11 21.42
N ALA A 72 -23.69 5.72 22.65
CA ALA A 72 -23.03 4.70 23.47
C ALA A 72 -23.18 3.25 22.93
N GLY A 73 -23.67 3.07 21.70
CA GLY A 73 -23.78 1.77 21.03
C GLY A 73 -25.18 1.15 21.06
N GLY A 74 -26.24 1.98 21.02
CA GLY A 74 -27.62 1.51 20.91
C GLY A 74 -28.19 0.90 22.19
N LEU A 75 -27.84 1.45 23.36
CA LEU A 75 -28.37 0.99 24.65
C LEU A 75 -29.83 1.43 24.83
N THR A 76 -30.64 0.60 25.50
CA THR A 76 -31.96 1.03 25.97
C THR A 76 -31.80 1.99 27.15
N LEU A 77 -32.73 2.94 27.32
CA LEU A 77 -32.66 3.96 28.40
C LEU A 77 -32.47 3.35 29.80
N MET A 78 -33.10 2.20 30.09
CA MET A 78 -32.97 1.48 31.37
C MET A 78 -31.57 0.86 31.57
N ARG A 79 -30.82 0.61 30.49
CA ARG A 79 -29.43 0.12 30.54
C ARG A 79 -28.45 1.28 30.54
N TRP A 80 -28.71 2.31 29.73
CA TRP A 80 -27.97 3.58 29.72
C TRP A 80 -27.88 4.18 31.13
N ARG A 81 -29.02 4.35 31.82
CA ARG A 81 -29.08 4.89 33.19
C ARG A 81 -28.28 4.10 34.25
N LYS A 82 -27.87 2.86 33.98
CA LYS A 82 -26.99 2.09 34.88
C LYS A 82 -25.49 2.30 34.59
N VAL A 83 -25.14 2.66 33.35
CA VAL A 83 -23.75 2.84 32.90
C VAL A 83 -23.36 4.31 32.75
N ARG A 84 -24.36 5.21 32.71
CA ARG A 84 -24.25 6.64 32.44
C ARG A 84 -23.13 7.30 33.24
N ASP A 85 -23.12 7.13 34.55
CA ASP A 85 -22.26 7.94 35.42
C ASP A 85 -20.79 7.46 35.41
N VAL A 86 -20.54 6.21 35.00
CA VAL A 86 -19.19 5.69 34.70
C VAL A 86 -18.78 6.09 33.27
N ALA A 87 -19.69 5.95 32.28
CA ALA A 87 -19.43 6.30 30.89
C ALA A 87 -19.26 7.81 30.63
N LEU A 88 -19.84 8.65 31.49
CA LEU A 88 -19.69 10.11 31.53
C LEU A 88 -18.69 10.58 32.61
N ARG A 89 -17.88 9.68 33.19
CA ARG A 89 -16.79 10.08 34.11
C ARG A 89 -15.84 11.05 33.40
N GLY A 90 -15.55 12.19 34.05
CA GLY A 90 -14.65 13.22 33.52
C GLY A 90 -15.26 14.16 32.48
N TRP A 91 -16.54 14.02 32.12
CA TRP A 91 -17.24 14.96 31.26
C TRP A 91 -17.72 16.20 32.03
N ILE A 92 -17.60 17.37 31.41
CA ILE A 92 -17.97 18.68 31.98
C ILE A 92 -19.03 19.31 31.08
N THR A 93 -20.19 19.68 31.62
CA THR A 93 -21.19 20.47 30.86
C THR A 93 -20.75 21.92 30.80
N CYS A 94 -20.62 22.47 29.59
CA CYS A 94 -20.18 23.84 29.33
C CYS A 94 -21.37 24.78 29.03
N SER A 95 -21.10 26.09 29.00
CA SER A 95 -22.09 27.16 28.88
C SER A 95 -22.88 27.18 27.56
N ASP A 96 -22.47 26.39 26.57
CA ASP A 96 -23.20 26.12 25.32
C ASP A 96 -24.27 25.02 25.45
N GLY A 97 -24.38 24.38 26.62
CA GLY A 97 -25.30 23.27 26.87
C GLY A 97 -24.82 21.91 26.37
N ARG A 98 -23.52 21.77 26.05
CA ARG A 98 -22.90 20.50 25.65
C ARG A 98 -21.97 19.98 26.73
N MET A 99 -21.76 18.66 26.74
CA MET A 99 -20.72 18.02 27.54
C MET A 99 -19.43 17.98 26.74
N TYR A 100 -18.29 18.32 27.36
CA TYR A 100 -16.95 18.18 26.80
C TYR A 100 -16.10 17.27 27.68
N HIS A 101 -15.19 16.50 27.08
CA HIS A 101 -14.21 15.69 27.80
C HIS A 101 -12.82 16.34 27.69
N PRO A 102 -12.19 16.80 28.79
CA PRO A 102 -10.96 17.59 28.74
C PRO A 102 -9.84 16.94 27.92
N LEU A 103 -9.63 15.63 28.06
CA LEU A 103 -8.55 14.90 27.36
C LEU A 103 -8.81 14.78 25.85
N ILE A 104 -10.07 14.82 25.41
CA ILE A 104 -10.41 14.77 23.98
C ILE A 104 -10.41 16.20 23.42
N ALA A 105 -10.74 17.21 24.23
CA ALA A 105 -10.58 18.61 23.83
C ALA A 105 -9.10 18.96 23.61
N GLU A 106 -8.21 18.53 24.51
CA GLU A 106 -6.74 18.57 24.36
C GLU A 106 -6.31 17.97 23.01
N LEU A 107 -6.62 16.70 22.76
CA LEU A 107 -6.29 16.00 21.51
C LEU A 107 -6.96 16.58 20.25
N ALA A 108 -8.15 17.18 20.40
CA ALA A 108 -8.88 17.79 19.30
C ALA A 108 -8.31 19.16 18.92
N LEU A 109 -7.85 19.96 19.88
CA LEU A 109 -7.10 21.19 19.63
C LEU A 109 -5.80 20.88 18.87
N ASP A 110 -5.04 19.89 19.34
CA ASP A 110 -3.81 19.40 18.72
C ASP A 110 -4.00 18.94 17.27
N ALA A 111 -5.10 18.22 17.00
CA ALA A 111 -5.44 17.76 15.66
C ALA A 111 -5.97 18.89 14.76
N TRP A 112 -6.74 19.82 15.33
CA TRP A 112 -7.33 20.95 14.62
C TRP A 112 -6.27 21.96 14.19
N ASP A 113 -5.30 22.26 15.06
CA ASP A 113 -4.17 23.14 14.74
C ASP A 113 -3.34 22.58 13.56
N ARG A 114 -3.04 21.27 13.58
CA ARG A 114 -2.37 20.57 12.46
C ARG A 114 -3.17 20.67 11.16
N VAL A 115 -4.50 20.55 11.23
CA VAL A 115 -5.39 20.72 10.06
C VAL A 115 -5.39 22.16 9.57
N GLN A 116 -5.42 23.17 10.45
CA GLN A 116 -5.33 24.58 10.06
C GLN A 116 -3.97 24.94 9.48
N HIS A 117 -2.87 24.42 10.03
CA HIS A 117 -1.53 24.57 9.50
C HIS A 117 -1.41 23.99 8.08
N LEU A 118 -1.85 22.75 7.87
CA LEU A 118 -1.89 22.15 6.53
C LEU A 118 -2.75 22.98 5.56
N GLN A 119 -3.96 23.39 5.95
CA GLN A 119 -4.82 24.23 5.12
C GLN A 119 -4.23 25.63 4.84
N ARG A 120 -3.36 26.14 5.70
CA ARG A 120 -2.69 27.45 5.55
C ARG A 120 -1.46 27.36 4.66
N ASP A 121 -0.74 26.24 4.68
CA ASP A 121 0.41 25.98 3.81
C ASP A 121 -0.05 25.52 2.41
N GLU A 122 -1.15 24.75 2.32
CA GLU A 122 -1.82 24.39 1.07
C GLU A 122 -2.56 25.56 0.41
N GLN A 123 -3.04 26.54 1.17
CA GLN A 123 -3.48 27.84 0.63
C GLN A 123 -2.26 28.68 0.24
N PRO A 124 -1.84 28.70 -1.03
CA PRO A 124 -0.53 29.26 -1.36
C PRO A 124 -0.61 30.77 -1.21
N THR A 125 0.25 31.34 -0.35
CA THR A 125 0.37 32.79 -0.19
C THR A 125 0.48 33.43 -1.57
N ARG A 126 -0.42 34.40 -1.83
CA ARG A 126 -0.99 34.65 -3.16
C ARG A 126 0.09 34.77 -4.26
N ARG A 127 0.08 33.82 -5.19
CA ARG A 127 0.97 33.71 -6.38
C ARG A 127 2.37 33.15 -6.12
N ALA A 128 2.44 31.93 -5.59
CA ALA A 128 3.44 30.99 -6.11
C ALA A 128 3.22 30.87 -7.64
N SER A 129 4.12 31.46 -8.44
CA SER A 129 3.95 31.50 -9.90
C SER A 129 3.94 30.07 -10.45
N SER A 130 2.83 29.66 -11.07
CA SER A 130 2.69 28.34 -11.71
C SER A 130 3.92 28.02 -12.56
N SER A 131 4.32 26.74 -12.67
CA SER A 131 5.45 26.33 -13.52
C SER A 131 5.32 26.87 -14.95
N ALA A 132 4.09 26.90 -15.48
CA ALA A 132 3.78 27.51 -16.77
C ALA A 132 4.03 29.04 -16.80
N GLU A 133 3.74 29.76 -15.71
CA GLU A 133 4.01 31.21 -15.62
C GLU A 133 5.49 31.51 -15.35
N ARG A 134 6.17 30.72 -14.51
CA ARG A 134 7.63 30.79 -14.32
C ARG A 134 8.35 30.56 -15.66
N MET A 135 7.88 29.60 -16.46
CA MET A 135 8.38 29.37 -17.82
C MET A 135 7.97 30.47 -18.82
N ARG A 136 6.76 31.06 -18.71
CA ARG A 136 6.37 32.24 -19.51
C ARG A 136 7.29 33.43 -19.24
N ARG A 137 7.60 33.71 -17.98
CA ARG A 137 8.54 34.76 -17.56
C ARG A 137 9.97 34.48 -18.07
N LEU A 138 10.42 33.22 -18.02
CA LEU A 138 11.72 32.82 -18.59
C LEU A 138 11.77 32.99 -20.12
N ARG A 139 10.73 32.57 -20.85
CA ARG A 139 10.61 32.77 -22.30
C ARG A 139 10.56 34.25 -22.67
N ALA A 140 9.86 35.08 -21.90
CA ALA A 140 9.82 36.52 -22.11
C ALA A 140 11.18 37.18 -21.88
N ARG A 141 11.88 36.84 -20.77
CA ARG A 141 13.26 37.31 -20.53
C ARG A 141 14.22 36.86 -21.62
N ARG A 142 14.12 35.62 -22.10
CA ARG A 142 14.94 35.14 -23.22
C ARG A 142 14.63 35.92 -24.51
N LYS A 143 13.37 36.10 -24.89
CA LYS A 143 13.00 36.90 -26.08
C LYS A 143 13.49 38.37 -25.99
N ALA A 144 13.59 38.94 -24.78
CA ALA A 144 14.15 40.27 -24.56
C ALA A 144 15.68 40.32 -24.48
N MET A 145 16.36 39.17 -24.44
CA MET A 145 17.82 39.02 -24.38
C MET A 145 18.43 38.63 -25.74
N GLU A 146 17.63 38.09 -26.66
CA GLU A 146 18.05 37.71 -28.03
C GLU A 146 18.23 38.98 -28.90
N PRO A 147 19.47 39.39 -29.26
CA PRO A 147 19.69 40.58 -30.08
C PRO A 147 19.59 40.19 -31.56
N GLY A 148 18.65 40.80 -32.30
CA GLY A 148 18.52 40.60 -33.75
C GLY A 148 17.46 39.60 -34.23
N GLY A 149 16.30 39.53 -33.56
CA GLY A 149 15.12 38.91 -34.16
C GLY A 149 14.64 39.67 -35.42
N PRO A 150 14.28 38.99 -36.52
CA PRO A 150 14.09 39.64 -37.82
C PRO A 150 12.83 40.52 -37.87
N VAL A 151 12.99 41.71 -38.48
CA VAL A 151 11.89 42.60 -38.88
C VAL A 151 11.39 42.17 -40.26
N ALA A 152 10.07 42.18 -40.47
CA ALA A 152 9.47 41.87 -41.77
C ALA A 152 9.68 43.03 -42.77
N PRO A 153 9.85 42.76 -44.08
CA PRO A 153 10.17 43.81 -45.05
C PRO A 153 8.92 44.58 -45.52
N ASP A 154 8.87 45.87 -45.23
CA ASP A 154 8.00 46.84 -45.92
C ASP A 154 8.73 47.46 -47.13
N PRO A 155 8.15 47.47 -48.35
CA PRO A 155 8.87 47.86 -49.57
C PRO A 155 8.59 49.32 -50.03
N ALA A 156 9.27 50.33 -49.47
CA ALA A 156 9.18 51.71 -49.98
C ALA A 156 10.40 52.64 -49.73
N ALA A 157 11.19 52.84 -50.79
CA ALA A 157 12.01 54.03 -51.13
C ALA A 157 13.23 54.47 -50.26
N PRO A 158 14.20 55.25 -50.83
CA PRO A 158 15.50 55.60 -50.21
C PRO A 158 15.80 57.15 -50.26
N PRO A 159 17.06 57.65 -50.30
CA PRO A 159 18.05 57.72 -49.20
C PRO A 159 18.65 59.15 -48.97
N ALA A 160 19.33 59.40 -47.83
CA ALA A 160 20.18 60.60 -47.67
C ALA A 160 21.27 60.49 -46.55
N VAL A 161 22.50 60.90 -46.91
CA VAL A 161 23.66 61.53 -46.20
C VAL A 161 23.69 61.69 -44.65
N ALA A 162 24.84 61.84 -43.95
CA ALA A 162 26.29 61.55 -44.19
C ALA A 162 27.13 61.85 -42.89
N ALA A 163 28.42 61.46 -42.88
CA ALA A 163 29.51 61.84 -41.95
C ALA A 163 29.37 61.43 -40.45
N GLY A 164 30.45 61.36 -39.65
CA GLY A 164 31.90 61.39 -39.95
C GLY A 164 32.76 61.68 -38.70
N ASP A 165 33.95 61.06 -38.62
CA ASP A 165 35.11 61.39 -37.74
C ASP A 165 34.92 61.42 -36.19
N ALA A 166 35.95 61.57 -35.34
CA ALA A 166 37.25 60.87 -35.29
C ALA A 166 37.96 61.05 -33.91
N ALA A 167 38.77 60.04 -33.53
CA ALA A 167 40.04 60.11 -32.78
C ALA A 167 40.19 60.70 -31.33
N HIS A 168 40.99 59.96 -30.54
CA HIS A 168 42.05 60.41 -29.59
C HIS A 168 41.74 60.97 -28.18
N VAL A 169 42.34 60.34 -27.14
CA VAL A 169 43.39 60.86 -26.20
C VAL A 169 43.67 59.83 -25.06
N THR A 170 44.85 59.92 -24.42
CA THR A 170 45.52 58.92 -23.54
C THR A 170 45.99 59.56 -22.19
N PRO A 171 46.87 58.96 -21.35
CA PRO A 171 46.75 57.73 -20.52
C PRO A 171 47.18 57.96 -19.02
N ASP A 172 47.99 57.04 -18.44
CA ASP A 172 48.78 57.08 -17.18
C ASP A 172 48.04 56.76 -15.84
N VAL A 173 48.56 56.03 -14.82
CA VAL A 173 49.91 55.50 -14.44
C VAL A 173 49.83 54.08 -13.78
N THR A 174 50.89 53.24 -13.84
CA THR A 174 51.13 51.91 -13.15
C THR A 174 52.36 51.95 -12.19
N PRO A 175 52.76 50.94 -11.35
CA PRO A 175 52.53 49.46 -11.25
C PRO A 175 51.90 49.02 -9.88
N ASP A 176 51.87 47.79 -9.32
CA ASP A 176 52.58 46.46 -9.38
C ASP A 176 54.01 46.44 -8.72
N VAL A 177 54.65 45.35 -8.23
CA VAL A 177 54.65 43.90 -8.58
C VAL A 177 54.73 42.91 -7.38
N THR A 178 53.69 42.08 -7.23
CA THR A 178 53.61 40.61 -6.95
C THR A 178 54.72 39.79 -6.21
N ARG A 179 54.30 38.90 -5.27
CA ARG A 179 55.02 37.73 -4.61
C ARG A 179 56.28 38.11 -3.78
N GLY A 180 56.89 37.30 -2.90
CA GLY A 180 56.75 35.92 -2.36
C GLY A 180 58.08 35.54 -1.63
N ASP A 181 58.30 34.43 -0.92
CA ASP A 181 57.46 33.32 -0.41
C ASP A 181 58.27 32.49 0.65
N ALA A 182 57.66 31.52 1.35
CA ALA A 182 58.27 30.39 2.13
C ALA A 182 59.34 30.59 3.27
N THR A 183 59.01 30.02 4.45
CA THR A 183 59.87 29.18 5.37
C THR A 183 60.99 29.72 6.32
N LEU A 184 60.72 29.56 7.64
CA LEU A 184 61.50 28.87 8.71
C LEU A 184 62.71 29.49 9.47
N VAL A 185 62.92 28.92 10.68
CA VAL A 185 64.14 28.81 11.55
C VAL A 185 64.39 29.85 12.69
N THR A 186 64.17 29.39 13.94
CA THR A 186 64.75 29.71 15.31
C THR A 186 65.08 31.16 15.74
N ASP A 187 65.33 31.53 17.01
CA ASP A 187 65.47 30.85 18.34
C ASP A 187 64.48 31.47 19.36
N ALA A 188 64.00 30.81 20.44
CA ALA A 188 64.67 30.33 21.67
C ALA A 188 65.27 31.48 22.54
N THR A 189 65.28 31.45 23.89
CA THR A 189 65.16 30.33 24.85
C THR A 189 64.59 30.79 26.21
N SER A 190 63.91 29.91 26.95
CA SER A 190 63.92 29.90 28.44
C SER A 190 63.50 28.51 28.96
N HIS A 191 64.45 27.78 29.58
CA HIS A 191 64.22 26.49 30.26
C HIS A 191 63.75 26.72 31.73
N VAL A 192 63.28 25.74 32.51
CA VAL A 192 64.03 24.59 33.08
C VAL A 192 63.14 23.34 33.26
N THR A 193 63.78 22.17 33.33
CA THR A 193 63.28 20.80 33.12
C THR A 193 63.21 19.97 34.46
N PRO A 194 62.83 18.65 34.50
CA PRO A 194 61.86 18.19 35.51
C PRO A 194 62.34 17.01 36.44
N PRO A 195 61.70 15.81 36.59
CA PRO A 195 61.74 15.07 37.88
C PRO A 195 62.68 13.83 37.91
N PRO A 196 62.74 13.13 39.07
CA PRO A 196 62.95 11.67 39.05
C PRO A 196 62.13 10.83 40.07
N GLN A 197 61.54 9.74 39.55
CA GLN A 197 61.61 8.33 40.05
C GLN A 197 60.98 7.88 41.41
N HIS A 198 60.41 6.66 41.39
CA HIS A 198 60.06 5.81 42.56
C HIS A 198 61.29 5.06 43.10
N PRO A 199 61.22 4.47 44.32
CA PRO A 199 61.19 2.99 44.39
C PRO A 199 60.48 2.32 45.61
N ALA A 200 60.07 1.05 45.46
CA ALA A 200 59.93 -0.03 46.49
C ALA A 200 58.95 0.18 47.69
N LYS A 201 58.46 -0.83 48.46
CA LYS A 201 58.37 -2.32 48.46
C LYS A 201 57.19 -2.68 49.43
N GLY A 202 56.56 -3.86 49.49
CA GLY A 202 56.64 -5.17 48.82
C GLY A 202 55.26 -5.88 48.85
N GLU A 203 55.09 -7.09 48.28
CA GLU A 203 55.09 -8.40 49.00
C GLU A 203 53.78 -8.66 49.80
N GLU A 204 52.96 -9.72 49.63
CA GLU A 204 53.00 -10.99 48.84
C GLU A 204 51.56 -11.37 48.37
N GLU A 205 51.35 -11.81 47.12
CA GLU A 205 51.02 -13.19 46.65
C GLU A 205 49.55 -13.68 46.80
N GLY A 206 48.98 -14.46 45.87
CA GLY A 206 49.56 -14.95 44.60
C GLY A 206 48.57 -15.70 43.69
N GLU A 207 49.01 -15.92 42.43
CA GLU A 207 48.54 -16.86 41.39
C GLU A 207 47.05 -16.79 40.92
N GLY A 208 46.69 -16.98 39.64
CA GLY A 208 47.41 -17.39 38.42
C GLY A 208 46.65 -18.53 37.72
N GLY A 209 46.47 -18.61 36.39
CA GLY A 209 46.82 -17.73 35.26
C GLY A 209 46.46 -18.43 33.93
N TYR A 210 46.60 -17.75 32.78
CA TYR A 210 46.34 -18.25 31.40
C TYR A 210 44.87 -18.61 31.05
N GLY A 211 44.38 -18.45 29.80
CA GLY A 211 44.96 -17.80 28.63
C GLY A 211 44.15 -18.01 27.32
N ALA A 212 44.54 -17.33 26.24
CA ALA A 212 44.05 -17.46 24.85
C ALA A 212 42.64 -16.88 24.48
N GLN A 213 42.36 -16.88 23.17
CA GLN A 213 41.33 -16.09 22.46
C GLN A 213 40.39 -17.01 21.60
N PRO A 214 39.70 -16.58 20.51
CA PRO A 214 38.33 -16.02 20.58
C PRO A 214 37.31 -16.71 19.63
N VAL A 215 36.01 -16.77 19.98
CA VAL A 215 34.94 -17.15 19.03
C VAL A 215 33.54 -16.58 19.33
N THR A 216 33.03 -15.83 18.34
CA THR A 216 31.74 -15.99 17.62
C THR A 216 30.40 -16.35 18.32
N LEU A 217 29.36 -15.60 17.91
CA LEU A 217 27.94 -16.00 17.71
C LEU A 217 26.97 -16.03 18.92
N ALA A 218 25.84 -15.31 18.78
CA ALA A 218 24.45 -15.83 18.79
C ALA A 218 23.41 -14.73 19.12
N ALA A 219 22.18 -14.89 18.62
CA ALA A 219 21.05 -14.00 18.92
C ALA A 219 20.25 -14.45 20.16
N PRO A 220 19.57 -13.53 20.88
CA PRO A 220 18.79 -13.89 22.06
C PRO A 220 17.49 -14.63 21.69
N SER A 221 17.40 -15.90 22.07
CA SER A 221 16.18 -16.72 21.94
C SER A 221 15.06 -16.26 22.89
N GLN A 222 13.81 -16.58 22.53
CA GLN A 222 12.61 -16.16 23.26
C GLN A 222 12.52 -16.74 24.67
N ARG A 223 12.08 -15.92 25.64
CA ARG A 223 11.80 -16.35 27.01
C ARG A 223 10.46 -17.11 27.06
N HIS A 224 10.50 -18.37 27.46
CA HIS A 224 9.30 -19.12 27.87
C HIS A 224 8.85 -18.66 29.27
N LEU A 225 7.54 -18.58 29.50
CA LEU A 225 6.95 -18.40 30.83
C LEU A 225 6.69 -19.79 31.46
N PRO A 226 6.87 -19.97 32.77
CA PRO A 226 6.64 -21.24 33.44
C PRO A 226 5.15 -21.57 33.56
N VAL A 227 4.80 -22.84 33.35
CA VAL A 227 3.46 -23.37 33.63
C VAL A 227 3.30 -23.53 35.13
N LEU A 228 2.26 -22.92 35.71
CA LEU A 228 1.85 -23.17 37.09
C LEU A 228 1.16 -24.54 37.19
N ALA A 229 1.63 -25.37 38.12
CA ALA A 229 1.09 -26.70 38.37
C ALA A 229 -0.28 -26.64 39.10
N ALA A 230 -1.09 -27.68 38.92
CA ALA A 230 -2.41 -27.77 39.53
C ALA A 230 -2.35 -28.07 41.04
N MET A 231 -3.33 -27.55 41.79
CA MET A 231 -3.61 -27.93 43.18
C MET A 231 -4.87 -28.80 43.24
N PRO A 232 -4.96 -29.78 44.16
CA PRO A 232 -6.14 -30.63 44.30
C PRO A 232 -7.29 -29.91 45.02
N ALA A 233 -8.53 -30.29 44.70
CA ALA A 233 -9.74 -29.70 45.29
C ALA A 233 -10.14 -30.38 46.62
N PRO A 234 -10.60 -29.64 47.64
CA PRO A 234 -11.30 -30.20 48.79
C PRO A 234 -12.76 -30.55 48.41
N ALA A 235 -13.34 -31.53 49.10
CA ALA A 235 -14.72 -31.97 48.88
C ALA A 235 -15.69 -31.35 49.91
N GLY A 236 -16.96 -31.20 49.52
CA GLY A 236 -18.09 -30.96 50.44
C GLY A 236 -18.74 -29.58 50.38
N ALA A 237 -19.64 -29.39 49.40
CA ALA A 237 -20.71 -28.39 49.46
C ALA A 237 -21.83 -28.79 48.48
N ASP A 238 -23.05 -29.03 48.98
CA ASP A 238 -24.21 -29.31 48.13
C ASP A 238 -24.66 -28.06 47.35
N ALA A 239 -24.90 -28.24 46.04
CA ALA A 239 -25.43 -27.21 45.16
C ALA A 239 -26.78 -27.68 44.57
N PRO A 240 -27.89 -26.97 44.81
CA PRO A 240 -29.20 -27.38 44.31
C PRO A 240 -29.30 -27.23 42.79
N LEU A 241 -29.96 -28.20 42.15
CA LEU A 241 -30.14 -28.24 40.69
C LEU A 241 -31.03 -27.08 40.19
N PRO A 242 -30.65 -26.36 39.11
CA PRO A 242 -31.54 -25.42 38.45
C PRO A 242 -32.61 -26.15 37.61
N PRO A 243 -33.85 -25.63 37.53
CA PRO A 243 -34.94 -26.29 36.81
C PRO A 243 -34.83 -26.12 35.27
N PRO A 244 -35.35 -27.07 34.47
CA PRO A 244 -35.37 -26.98 33.02
C PRO A 244 -36.51 -26.08 32.52
N GLY A 245 -36.20 -24.92 31.91
CA GLY A 245 -37.24 -24.06 31.35
C GLY A 245 -36.77 -22.87 30.50
N SER A 246 -37.16 -22.88 29.22
CA SER A 246 -37.32 -21.73 28.30
C SER A 246 -36.15 -20.79 27.95
N SER A 247 -35.72 -20.95 26.69
CA SER A 247 -35.85 -19.93 25.62
C SER A 247 -34.77 -18.84 25.41
N GLY A 248 -34.28 -18.79 24.16
CA GLY A 248 -33.62 -17.63 23.53
C GLY A 248 -32.12 -17.47 23.84
N ILE A 249 -31.23 -17.21 22.88
CA ILE A 249 -31.40 -16.82 21.47
C ILE A 249 -30.48 -17.69 20.59
N CYS A 250 -30.96 -18.10 19.42
CA CYS A 250 -30.13 -18.77 18.42
C CYS A 250 -29.06 -17.82 17.88
N GLN A 251 -27.79 -18.08 18.21
CA GLN A 251 -26.69 -17.76 17.32
C GLN A 251 -26.74 -18.75 16.15
N PRO A 252 -27.03 -18.33 14.90
CA PRO A 252 -26.89 -19.21 13.74
C PRO A 252 -25.38 -19.47 13.55
N LYS A 253 -24.89 -20.60 14.05
CA LYS A 253 -23.52 -21.04 13.83
C LYS A 253 -23.25 -21.02 12.33
N ALA A 254 -22.34 -20.15 11.89
CA ALA A 254 -22.04 -19.95 10.48
C ALA A 254 -21.78 -21.30 9.81
N GLY A 255 -22.68 -21.68 8.90
CA GLY A 255 -22.58 -22.96 8.21
C GLY A 255 -21.25 -23.03 7.49
N LYS A 256 -20.46 -24.07 7.77
CA LYS A 256 -19.34 -24.42 6.89
C LYS A 256 -19.95 -24.75 5.53
N LEU A 257 -19.87 -23.80 4.60
CA LEU A 257 -20.26 -23.98 3.20
C LEU A 257 -19.40 -25.10 2.63
N ARG A 258 -19.91 -26.34 2.74
CA ARG A 258 -19.36 -27.51 2.06
C ARG A 258 -19.28 -27.15 0.58
N LEU A 259 -18.08 -27.23 0.02
CA LEU A 259 -17.93 -27.10 -1.42
C LEU A 259 -18.76 -28.19 -2.10
N THR A 260 -19.34 -27.90 -3.25
CA THR A 260 -19.93 -28.95 -4.10
C THR A 260 -18.81 -29.88 -4.58
N PRO A 261 -19.11 -31.14 -4.95
CA PRO A 261 -18.10 -32.02 -5.55
C PRO A 261 -17.46 -31.40 -6.80
N ASP A 262 -18.21 -30.60 -7.56
CA ASP A 262 -17.74 -29.92 -8.77
C ASP A 262 -16.83 -28.71 -8.44
N GLU A 263 -17.18 -27.92 -7.41
CA GLU A 263 -16.28 -26.88 -6.87
C GLU A 263 -14.97 -27.49 -6.37
N GLN A 264 -15.02 -28.67 -5.74
CA GLN A 264 -13.84 -29.37 -5.24
C GLN A 264 -12.93 -29.84 -6.39
N GLN A 265 -13.50 -30.46 -7.43
CA GLN A 265 -12.74 -30.85 -8.64
C GLN A 265 -12.08 -29.64 -9.31
N LEU A 266 -12.78 -28.49 -9.40
CA LEU A 266 -12.22 -27.25 -9.92
C LEU A 266 -11.09 -26.70 -9.02
N CYS A 267 -11.22 -26.78 -7.69
CA CYS A 267 -10.15 -26.39 -6.76
C CYS A 267 -8.90 -27.26 -6.94
N ASP A 268 -9.07 -28.56 -7.13
CA ASP A 268 -7.94 -29.50 -7.32
C ASP A 268 -7.30 -29.32 -8.70
N ALA A 269 -8.09 -29.03 -9.75
CA ALA A 269 -7.59 -28.65 -11.07
C ALA A 269 -6.80 -27.32 -11.04
N VAL A 270 -7.28 -26.30 -10.31
CA VAL A 270 -6.52 -25.07 -10.05
C VAL A 270 -5.19 -25.40 -9.37
N TRP A 271 -5.21 -26.19 -8.29
CA TRP A 271 -4.01 -26.56 -7.54
C TRP A 271 -3.00 -27.38 -8.36
N ALA A 272 -3.46 -28.18 -9.34
CA ALA A 272 -2.61 -28.89 -10.28
C ALA A 272 -1.95 -27.93 -11.29
N GLN A 273 -2.73 -27.13 -12.01
CA GLN A 273 -2.19 -26.26 -13.07
C GLN A 273 -1.37 -25.08 -12.53
N TYR A 274 -1.81 -24.45 -11.45
CA TYR A 274 -1.05 -23.42 -10.73
C TYR A 274 0.21 -24.03 -10.11
N GLY A 275 0.11 -25.22 -9.50
CA GLY A 275 1.24 -25.94 -8.92
C GLY A 275 2.34 -26.25 -9.93
N ALA A 276 1.96 -26.79 -11.10
CA ALA A 276 2.90 -27.05 -12.19
C ALA A 276 3.56 -25.77 -12.71
N ALA A 277 2.78 -24.71 -12.98
CA ALA A 277 3.31 -23.44 -13.47
C ALA A 277 4.26 -22.76 -12.46
N TYR A 278 3.98 -22.88 -11.16
CA TYR A 278 4.81 -22.34 -10.08
C TYR A 278 6.11 -23.14 -9.93
N GLN A 279 6.03 -24.47 -9.94
CA GLN A 279 7.19 -25.36 -9.94
C GLN A 279 8.12 -25.08 -11.13
N SER A 280 7.59 -24.86 -12.33
CA SER A 280 8.38 -24.49 -13.53
C SER A 280 9.00 -23.09 -13.51
N ARG A 281 8.76 -22.29 -12.46
CA ARG A 281 9.29 -20.91 -12.33
C ARG A 281 10.22 -20.72 -11.13
N TYR A 282 9.96 -21.45 -10.05
CA TYR A 282 10.64 -21.28 -8.76
C TYR A 282 11.35 -22.55 -8.27
N ASP A 283 11.31 -23.64 -9.05
CA ASP A 283 11.88 -24.96 -8.73
C ASP A 283 11.42 -25.59 -7.41
N ALA A 284 10.39 -25.01 -6.78
CA ALA A 284 9.79 -25.45 -5.53
C ALA A 284 8.25 -25.44 -5.60
N PRO A 285 7.56 -26.37 -4.91
CA PRO A 285 6.11 -26.45 -4.92
C PRO A 285 5.47 -25.34 -4.06
N PRO A 286 4.33 -24.75 -4.46
CA PRO A 286 3.68 -23.69 -3.70
C PRO A 286 3.03 -24.21 -2.42
N LEU A 287 3.15 -23.44 -1.33
CA LEU A 287 2.64 -23.78 -0.01
C LEU A 287 1.10 -23.83 0.03
N ARG A 288 0.55 -24.98 0.42
CA ARG A 288 -0.90 -25.28 0.41
C ARG A 288 -1.57 -25.08 1.78
N ASP A 289 -1.42 -23.89 2.36
CA ASP A 289 -1.99 -23.52 3.66
C ASP A 289 -3.52 -23.50 3.69
N SER A 290 -4.09 -23.54 4.90
CA SER A 290 -5.54 -23.35 5.12
C SER A 290 -6.05 -22.04 4.50
N ARG A 291 -5.30 -20.94 4.63
CA ARG A 291 -5.62 -19.64 4.00
C ARG A 291 -5.64 -19.74 2.48
N ALA A 292 -4.62 -20.33 1.87
CA ALA A 292 -4.52 -20.48 0.42
C ALA A 292 -5.65 -21.38 -0.14
N ARG A 293 -6.04 -22.44 0.58
CA ARG A 293 -7.20 -23.29 0.22
C ARG A 293 -8.51 -22.50 0.19
N HIS A 294 -8.77 -21.63 1.17
CA HIS A 294 -9.94 -20.75 1.15
C HIS A 294 -9.89 -19.74 0.00
N GLN A 295 -8.71 -19.21 -0.33
CA GLN A 295 -8.53 -18.27 -1.45
C GLN A 295 -8.77 -18.94 -2.81
N VAL A 296 -8.34 -20.20 -3.01
CA VAL A 296 -8.66 -20.99 -4.21
C VAL A 296 -10.15 -21.32 -4.30
N ALA A 297 -10.80 -21.69 -3.20
CA ALA A 297 -12.26 -21.91 -3.19
C ALA A 297 -13.05 -20.65 -3.56
N GLU A 298 -12.62 -19.48 -3.07
CA GLU A 298 -13.21 -18.18 -3.44
C GLU A 298 -12.92 -17.80 -4.90
N LEU A 299 -11.74 -18.13 -5.43
CA LEU A 299 -11.40 -17.95 -6.86
C LEU A 299 -12.30 -18.80 -7.76
N VAL A 300 -12.52 -20.08 -7.41
CA VAL A 300 -13.40 -21.00 -8.13
C VAL A 300 -14.85 -20.51 -8.11
N ARG A 301 -15.35 -19.99 -6.99
CA ARG A 301 -16.70 -19.37 -6.92
C ARG A 301 -16.87 -18.15 -7.81
N ARG A 302 -15.80 -17.39 -8.05
CA ARG A 302 -15.82 -16.15 -8.87
C ARG A 302 -15.60 -16.38 -10.36
N LEU A 303 -14.84 -17.41 -10.74
CA LEU A 303 -14.46 -17.68 -12.13
C LEU A 303 -15.03 -18.99 -12.70
N GLY A 304 -15.53 -19.89 -11.85
CA GLY A 304 -15.94 -21.25 -12.24
C GLY A 304 -14.84 -21.97 -13.01
N VAL A 305 -15.20 -22.53 -14.16
CA VAL A 305 -14.31 -23.26 -15.07
C VAL A 305 -13.11 -22.45 -15.59
N GLN A 306 -13.10 -21.12 -15.47
CA GLN A 306 -11.99 -20.26 -15.92
C GLN A 306 -10.90 -20.07 -14.84
N ALA A 307 -11.11 -20.55 -13.61
CA ALA A 307 -10.16 -20.42 -12.52
C ALA A 307 -8.75 -21.00 -12.79
N PRO A 308 -8.59 -22.24 -13.32
CA PRO A 308 -7.27 -22.84 -13.48
C PRO A 308 -6.44 -22.15 -14.56
N ASP A 309 -7.03 -21.85 -15.72
CA ASP A 309 -6.34 -21.17 -16.81
C ASP A 309 -5.83 -19.77 -16.42
N VAL A 310 -6.64 -19.00 -15.68
CA VAL A 310 -6.26 -17.67 -15.19
C VAL A 310 -5.16 -17.76 -14.13
N ALA A 311 -5.20 -18.77 -13.25
CA ALA A 311 -4.12 -19.01 -12.28
C ALA A 311 -2.78 -19.39 -12.97
N THR A 312 -2.82 -20.17 -14.05
CA THR A 312 -1.64 -20.48 -14.87
C THR A 312 -1.16 -19.29 -15.68
N HIS A 313 -2.06 -18.43 -16.18
CA HIS A 313 -1.67 -17.17 -16.84
C HIS A 313 -0.93 -16.25 -15.86
N TYR A 314 -1.45 -16.09 -14.64
CA TYR A 314 -0.87 -15.26 -13.58
C TYR A 314 0.60 -15.62 -13.27
N VAL A 315 0.94 -16.90 -13.09
CA VAL A 315 2.33 -17.32 -12.81
C VAL A 315 3.28 -17.09 -14.01
N ARG A 316 2.74 -17.15 -15.23
CA ARG A 316 3.47 -16.84 -16.47
C ARG A 316 3.67 -15.34 -16.70
N SER A 317 2.84 -14.48 -16.11
CA SER A 317 2.94 -13.02 -16.25
C SER A 317 4.19 -12.45 -15.60
N ASN A 318 5.12 -11.94 -16.40
CA ASN A 318 6.40 -11.40 -15.94
C ASN A 318 6.30 -9.95 -15.40
N HIS A 319 5.23 -9.63 -14.68
CA HIS A 319 4.97 -8.28 -14.15
C HIS A 319 5.69 -8.12 -12.81
N ASP A 320 6.59 -7.13 -12.69
CA ASP A 320 7.50 -6.97 -11.53
C ASP A 320 6.81 -7.12 -10.16
N TRP A 321 5.64 -6.49 -9.99
CA TRP A 321 4.83 -6.60 -8.77
C TRP A 321 4.54 -8.05 -8.33
N TYR A 322 4.13 -8.94 -9.26
CA TYR A 322 3.83 -10.33 -8.92
C TYR A 322 5.11 -11.14 -8.68
N VAL A 323 6.18 -10.87 -9.44
CA VAL A 323 7.50 -11.47 -9.22
C VAL A 323 8.03 -11.12 -7.83
N ARG A 324 7.98 -9.84 -7.45
CA ARG A 324 8.39 -9.28 -6.15
C ARG A 324 7.53 -9.76 -4.99
N LYS A 325 6.28 -10.17 -5.26
CA LYS A 325 5.37 -10.80 -4.29
C LYS A 325 5.49 -12.33 -4.23
N GLY A 326 6.32 -12.95 -5.07
CA GLY A 326 6.46 -14.41 -5.12
C GLY A 326 5.21 -15.11 -5.67
N HIS A 327 4.44 -14.45 -6.53
CA HIS A 327 3.19 -14.94 -7.12
C HIS A 327 2.19 -15.52 -6.09
N ASP A 328 1.91 -14.79 -5.00
CA ASP A 328 1.03 -15.29 -3.95
C ASP A 328 -0.46 -15.36 -4.36
N VAL A 329 -1.16 -16.40 -3.86
CA VAL A 329 -2.60 -16.63 -4.13
C VAL A 329 -3.49 -15.47 -3.65
N GLY A 330 -3.02 -14.63 -2.73
CA GLY A 330 -3.71 -13.43 -2.27
C GLY A 330 -3.69 -12.28 -3.28
N THR A 331 -2.57 -11.99 -3.93
CA THR A 331 -2.53 -10.99 -5.01
C THR A 331 -3.24 -11.49 -6.27
N LEU A 332 -3.19 -12.80 -6.58
CA LEU A 332 -4.08 -13.42 -7.57
C LEU A 332 -5.56 -13.16 -7.26
N LEU A 333 -6.00 -13.34 -6.01
CA LEU A 333 -7.40 -13.13 -5.60
C LEU A 333 -7.81 -11.64 -5.57
N GLY A 334 -6.85 -10.72 -5.40
CA GLY A 334 -7.08 -9.28 -5.54
C GLY A 334 -7.31 -8.87 -7.00
N ASP A 335 -6.42 -9.28 -7.90
CA ASP A 335 -6.38 -8.81 -9.28
C ASP A 335 -7.20 -9.67 -10.27
N VAL A 336 -8.10 -10.54 -9.78
CA VAL A 336 -8.89 -11.52 -10.58
C VAL A 336 -9.50 -10.92 -11.86
N GLN A 337 -10.12 -9.75 -11.77
CA GLN A 337 -10.78 -9.13 -12.92
C GLN A 337 -9.78 -8.71 -14.01
N LYS A 338 -8.62 -8.16 -13.60
CA LYS A 338 -7.51 -7.77 -14.49
C LYS A 338 -6.90 -9.01 -15.14
N LEU A 339 -6.52 -10.00 -14.33
CA LEU A 339 -5.84 -11.22 -14.80
C LEU A 339 -6.72 -12.05 -15.74
N ARG A 340 -8.05 -12.09 -15.49
CA ARG A 340 -9.03 -12.67 -16.42
C ARG A 340 -9.08 -11.90 -17.75
N ALA A 341 -9.06 -10.57 -17.73
CA ALA A 341 -9.08 -9.75 -18.94
C ALA A 341 -7.79 -9.90 -19.76
N GLU A 342 -6.63 -9.93 -19.11
CA GLU A 342 -5.31 -10.17 -19.73
C GLU A 342 -5.22 -11.57 -20.35
N TRP A 343 -5.77 -12.59 -19.66
CA TRP A 343 -5.90 -13.95 -20.20
C TRP A 343 -6.82 -14.00 -21.42
N MET A 344 -8.03 -13.42 -21.35
CA MET A 344 -8.95 -13.36 -22.50
C MET A 344 -8.35 -12.62 -23.70
N ALA A 345 -7.61 -11.52 -23.47
CA ALA A 345 -6.88 -10.82 -24.51
C ALA A 345 -5.74 -11.67 -25.12
N THR A 346 -5.07 -12.48 -24.29
CA THR A 346 -4.04 -13.43 -24.72
C THR A 346 -4.65 -14.55 -25.58
N GLN A 347 -5.80 -15.12 -25.19
CA GLN A 347 -6.53 -16.10 -26.00
C GLN A 347 -6.96 -15.51 -27.35
N LYS A 348 -7.49 -14.27 -27.37
CA LYS A 348 -7.86 -13.59 -28.63
C LYS A 348 -6.65 -13.40 -29.55
N ARG A 349 -5.48 -13.03 -29.01
CA ARG A 349 -4.22 -12.92 -29.76
C ARG A 349 -3.71 -14.28 -30.27
N ALA A 350 -3.89 -15.35 -29.50
CA ALA A 350 -3.54 -16.70 -29.92
C ALA A 350 -4.40 -17.15 -31.11
N GLY A 351 -5.73 -16.97 -31.03
CA GLY A 351 -6.65 -17.25 -32.14
C GLY A 351 -6.35 -16.41 -33.40
N GLN A 352 -5.98 -15.13 -33.24
CA GLN A 352 -5.56 -14.28 -34.35
C GLN A 352 -4.22 -14.70 -34.99
N ARG A 353 -3.30 -15.31 -34.23
CA ARG A 353 -2.06 -15.92 -34.76
C ARG A 353 -2.28 -17.31 -35.37
N ALA A 354 -3.35 -18.00 -34.99
CA ALA A 354 -3.73 -19.32 -35.53
C ALA A 354 -4.64 -19.21 -36.77
N ALA A 355 -5.12 -18.03 -37.11
CA ALA A 355 -5.70 -17.77 -38.43
C ALA A 355 -4.63 -18.06 -39.51
N PRO A 356 -4.96 -18.78 -40.59
CA PRO A 356 -3.97 -19.16 -41.59
C PRO A 356 -3.40 -17.93 -42.26
N VAL A 357 -2.12 -17.66 -42.03
CA VAL A 357 -1.34 -16.74 -42.87
C VAL A 357 -1.24 -17.40 -44.23
N CYS A 358 -2.12 -17.03 -45.16
CA CYS A 358 -1.94 -17.34 -46.57
C CYS A 358 -0.53 -16.91 -46.97
N PRO A 359 0.31 -17.80 -47.53
CA PRO A 359 1.59 -17.40 -48.09
C PRO A 359 1.36 -16.25 -49.08
N PRO A 360 2.24 -15.24 -49.14
CA PRO A 360 2.12 -14.17 -50.13
C PRO A 360 2.21 -14.80 -51.51
N GLU A 361 1.11 -14.80 -52.26
CA GLU A 361 1.09 -15.39 -53.60
C GLU A 361 2.09 -14.67 -54.49
N PHE A 362 3.16 -15.39 -54.85
CA PHE A 362 4.08 -14.96 -55.89
C PHE A 362 3.26 -14.80 -57.17
N ARG A 363 3.13 -13.57 -57.68
CA ARG A 363 2.47 -13.29 -58.97
C ARG A 363 3.32 -13.82 -60.13
N SER A 364 3.41 -15.14 -60.25
CA SER A 364 3.69 -15.79 -61.52
C SER A 364 2.56 -15.45 -62.48
N GLY A 365 2.90 -15.03 -63.70
CA GLY A 365 1.91 -14.86 -64.76
C GLY A 365 1.35 -16.20 -65.27
N ALA A 366 0.29 -16.08 -66.07
CA ALA A 366 -0.45 -17.15 -66.75
C ALA A 366 -1.23 -18.12 -65.83
N PRO A 367 -2.58 -18.17 -65.93
CA PRO A 367 -3.33 -19.31 -65.40
C PRO A 367 -3.07 -20.56 -66.26
N PRO A 368 -3.13 -21.78 -65.69
CA PRO A 368 -3.03 -23.00 -66.48
C PRO A 368 -4.18 -23.06 -67.49
N ALA A 369 -3.85 -23.28 -68.76
CA ALA A 369 -4.86 -23.45 -69.81
C ALA A 369 -5.74 -24.66 -69.49
N ARG A 370 -7.06 -24.52 -69.68
CA ARG A 370 -8.00 -25.63 -69.53
C ARG A 370 -7.62 -26.71 -70.57
N PRO A 371 -7.52 -28.00 -70.21
CA PRO A 371 -7.42 -29.05 -71.22
C PRO A 371 -8.64 -28.98 -72.13
N SER A 372 -8.45 -29.14 -73.45
CA SER A 372 -9.56 -29.03 -74.40
C SER A 372 -10.56 -30.18 -74.21
N GLU A 373 -11.82 -29.96 -74.61
CA GLU A 373 -12.91 -30.94 -74.48
C GLU A 373 -12.56 -32.30 -75.10
N ALA A 374 -11.75 -32.31 -76.16
CA ALA A 374 -11.25 -33.54 -76.79
C ALA A 374 -10.46 -34.45 -75.81
N VAL A 375 -9.72 -33.87 -74.87
CA VAL A 375 -8.94 -34.62 -73.85
C VAL A 375 -9.87 -35.15 -72.75
N GLN A 376 -10.90 -34.39 -72.38
CA GLN A 376 -11.90 -34.82 -71.40
C GLN A 376 -12.78 -35.95 -71.97
N ALA A 377 -13.28 -35.80 -73.20
CA ALA A 377 -14.02 -36.84 -73.92
C ALA A 377 -13.19 -38.12 -74.14
N ALA A 378 -11.89 -37.99 -74.41
CA ALA A 378 -10.98 -39.14 -74.50
C ALA A 378 -10.85 -39.90 -73.16
N LEU A 379 -10.78 -39.18 -72.04
CA LEU A 379 -10.72 -39.77 -70.69
C LEU A 379 -12.04 -40.48 -70.31
N GLU A 380 -13.20 -39.90 -70.61
CA GLU A 380 -14.49 -40.56 -70.35
C GLU A 380 -14.70 -41.80 -71.25
N SER A 381 -14.30 -41.72 -72.52
CA SER A 381 -14.28 -42.87 -73.44
C SER A 381 -13.40 -44.03 -72.93
N LEU A 382 -12.23 -43.71 -72.36
CA LEU A 382 -11.35 -44.69 -71.74
C LEU A 382 -11.98 -45.30 -70.47
N ALA A 383 -12.60 -44.46 -69.63
CA ALA A 383 -13.28 -44.90 -68.41
C ALA A 383 -14.51 -45.78 -68.69
N GLN A 384 -15.24 -45.54 -69.79
CA GLN A 384 -16.32 -46.41 -70.22
C GLN A 384 -15.82 -47.74 -70.78
N LYS A 385 -14.74 -47.76 -71.58
CA LYS A 385 -14.11 -49.02 -72.03
C LYS A 385 -13.69 -49.93 -70.87
N LEU A 386 -13.16 -49.35 -69.79
CA LEU A 386 -12.77 -50.08 -68.57
C LEU A 386 -13.93 -50.64 -67.74
N ARG A 387 -15.19 -50.26 -68.04
CA ARG A 387 -16.39 -50.75 -67.32
C ARG A 387 -17.15 -51.88 -68.04
N VAL A 388 -16.77 -52.23 -69.27
CA VAL A 388 -17.54 -53.14 -70.15
C VAL A 388 -16.85 -54.50 -70.37
N THR A 389 -15.74 -54.78 -69.69
CA THR A 389 -15.13 -56.12 -69.64
C THR A 389 -15.67 -56.95 -68.48
N PRO A 390 -16.64 -57.87 -68.68
CA PRO A 390 -17.03 -58.83 -67.65
C PRO A 390 -15.90 -59.84 -67.40
N PRO A 391 -15.81 -60.43 -66.19
CA PRO A 391 -14.85 -61.49 -65.91
C PRO A 391 -15.18 -62.73 -66.76
N ARG A 392 -14.21 -63.19 -67.57
CA ARG A 392 -14.30 -64.44 -68.32
C ARG A 392 -14.33 -65.61 -67.35
N ALA A 393 -15.51 -66.21 -67.17
CA ALA A 393 -15.65 -67.45 -66.42
C ALA A 393 -14.84 -68.58 -67.08
N ALA A 394 -14.05 -69.28 -66.27
CA ALA A 394 -13.35 -70.51 -66.64
C ALA A 394 -13.27 -71.40 -65.39
N GLY A 395 -14.19 -72.36 -65.30
CA GLY A 395 -14.04 -73.54 -64.47
C GLY A 395 -13.45 -74.67 -65.32
N GLY A 396 -12.65 -75.54 -64.69
CA GLY A 396 -11.90 -76.63 -65.32
C GLY A 396 -10.87 -77.15 -64.35
#